data_AF-A0A2V9UD47-F1
#
_entry.id   AF-A0A2V9UD47-F1
#
_cell.length_a   1.000
_cell.length_b   1.000
_cell.length_c   1.000
_cell.angle_alpha   90.00
_cell.angle_beta   90.00
_cell.angle_gamma   90.00
#
_symmetry.space_group_name_H-M   'P 1'
#
loop_
_entity.id
_entity.type
_entity.pdbx_description
1 polymer ?
#
loop_
_entity_poly.entity_id
_entity_poly.type
_entity_poly.pdbx_seq_one_letter_code
_entity_poly.pdbx_strand_id
1 'polypeptide(L)' 'MEGDRISQVRAELTRLFDEQVEFFRRRAQQQPTPAELREYQERRERIRQLFEELRGLREAA' A
#
# COMPACT_ATOMS: atom_id res chain seq x y z
N MET A 1 -2.00 7.79 20.65
CA MET A 1 -0.54 7.91 20.93
C MET A 1 0.24 7.58 19.66
N GLU A 2 1.51 7.95 19.54
CA GLU A 2 2.33 7.72 18.34
C GLU A 2 2.44 6.22 17.97
N GLY A 3 2.48 5.34 18.97
CA GLY A 3 2.41 3.88 18.78
C GLY A 3 1.12 3.36 18.14
N ASP A 4 -0.03 4.04 18.35
CA ASP A 4 -1.29 3.70 17.70
C ASP A 4 -1.23 4.05 16.21
N ARG A 5 -0.59 5.17 15.87
CA ARG A 5 -0.46 5.62 14.48
C ARG A 5 0.47 4.71 13.68
N ILE A 6 1.61 4.31 14.26
CA ILE A 6 2.51 3.33 13.64
C ILE A 6 1.79 2.01 13.37
N SER A 7 0.98 1.54 14.32
CA SER A 7 0.20 0.29 14.17
C SER A 7 -0.84 0.39 13.05
N GLN A 8 -1.54 1.52 12.95
CA GLN A 8 -2.49 1.78 11.86
C GLN A 8 -1.80 1.79 10.49
N VAL A 9 -0.67 2.49 10.36
CA VAL A 9 0.06 2.56 9.09
C VAL A 9 0.58 1.19 8.68
N ARG A 10 1.09 0.38 9.63
CA ARG A 10 1.49 -1.01 9.36
C ARG A 10 0.32 -1.86 8.87
N ALA A 11 -0.84 -1.78 9.52
CA ALA A 11 -2.03 -2.52 9.11
C ALA A 11 -2.50 -2.12 7.70
N GLU A 12 -2.47 -0.82 7.39
CA GLU A 12 -2.81 -0.32 6.06
C GLU A 12 -1.82 -0.84 5.00
N LEU A 13 -0.51 -0.79 5.27
CA LEU A 13 0.50 -1.35 4.38
C LEU A 13 0.28 -2.84 4.12
N THR A 14 0.01 -3.66 5.14
CA THR A 14 -0.29 -5.09 4.98
C THR A 14 -1.48 -5.29 4.04
N ARG A 15 -2.59 -4.59 4.27
CA ARG A 15 -3.77 -4.68 3.40
C ARG A 15 -3.45 -4.32 1.95
N LEU A 16 -2.70 -3.23 1.73
CA LEU A 16 -2.35 -2.79 0.38
C LEU A 16 -1.42 -3.80 -0.32
N PHE A 17 -0.51 -4.44 0.40
CA PHE A 17 0.32 -5.52 -0.15
C PHE A 17 -0.52 -6.73 -0.56
N ASP A 18 -1.47 -7.16 0.28
CA ASP A 18 -2.37 -8.27 -0.05
C ASP A 18 -3.18 -7.99 -1.32
N GLU A 19 -3.71 -6.77 -1.47
CA GLU A 19 -4.41 -6.36 -2.69
C GLU A 19 -3.50 -6.35 -3.92
N GLN A 20 -2.21 -6.06 -3.75
CA GLN A 20 -1.22 -6.06 -4.82
C GLN A 20 -0.87 -7.50 -5.26
N VAL A 21 -0.75 -8.42 -4.30
CA VAL A 21 -0.60 -9.86 -4.57
C VAL A 21 -1.81 -10.40 -5.31
N GLU A 22 -3.03 -10.06 -4.87
CA GLU A 22 -4.27 -10.48 -5.53
C GLU A 22 -4.38 -9.92 -6.95
N PHE A 23 -3.97 -8.67 -7.16
CA PHE A 23 -3.88 -8.10 -8.51
C PHE A 23 -2.98 -8.97 -9.40
N PHE A 24 -1.75 -9.29 -8.98
CA PHE A 24 -0.85 -10.13 -9.79
C PHE A 24 -1.36 -11.56 -9.98
N ARG A 25 -1.98 -12.15 -8.95
CA ARG A 25 -2.59 -13.49 -9.03
C ARG A 25 -3.67 -13.55 -10.10
N ARG A 26 -4.54 -12.53 -10.17
CA ARG A 26 -5.58 -12.43 -11.22
C ARG A 26 -4.98 -12.18 -12.60
N ARG A 27 -3.86 -11.45 -12.69
CA ARG A 27 -3.21 -11.10 -13.97
C ARG A 27 -2.26 -12.12 -14.54
N ALA A 28 -1.86 -13.12 -13.75
CA ALA A 28 -1.24 -14.31 -14.31
C ALA A 28 -2.13 -15.00 -15.37
N GLN A 29 -3.45 -14.73 -15.34
CA GLN A 29 -4.42 -15.35 -16.24
C GLN A 29 -4.92 -14.41 -17.36
N GLN A 30 -4.87 -13.09 -17.19
CA GLN A 30 -5.39 -12.10 -18.15
C GLN A 30 -4.65 -10.75 -18.07
N GLN A 31 -4.54 -10.05 -19.20
CA GLN A 31 -3.96 -8.71 -19.22
C GLN A 31 -4.78 -7.70 -18.41
N PRO A 32 -4.13 -6.71 -17.77
CA PRO A 32 -4.83 -5.67 -17.04
C PRO A 32 -5.71 -4.76 -17.89
N THR A 33 -6.93 -4.45 -17.41
CA THR A 33 -7.68 -3.33 -17.99
C THR A 33 -7.01 -2.00 -17.60
N PRO A 34 -7.22 -0.92 -18.37
CA PRO A 34 -6.71 0.40 -18.03
C PRO A 34 -7.19 0.93 -16.67
N ALA A 35 -8.41 0.58 -16.26
CA ALA A 35 -8.96 0.98 -14.97
C ALA A 35 -8.19 0.32 -13.81
N GLU A 36 -7.96 -0.99 -13.91
CA GLU A 36 -7.24 -1.73 -12.89
C GLU A 36 -5.74 -1.37 -12.85
N LEU A 37 -5.15 -0.93 -13.97
CA LEU A 37 -3.80 -0.34 -13.98
C LEU A 37 -3.76 1.00 -13.24
N ARG A 38 -4.79 1.83 -13.38
CA ARG A 38 -4.89 3.09 -12.65
C ARG A 38 -5.01 2.83 -11.15
N GLU A 39 -5.90 1.93 -10.74
CA GLU A 39 -6.03 1.52 -9.33
C GLU A 39 -4.70 1.00 -8.75
N TYR A 40 -3.98 0.19 -9.53
CA TYR A 40 -2.65 -0.28 -9.14
C TYR A 40 -1.65 0.87 -8.94
N GLN A 41 -1.65 1.88 -9.81
CA GLN A 41 -0.78 3.05 -9.69
C GLN A 41 -1.14 3.91 -8.46
N GLU A 42 -2.42 4.16 -8.23
CA GLU A 42 -2.90 4.89 -7.05
C GLU A 42 -2.52 4.16 -5.77
N ARG A 43 -2.66 2.82 -5.75
CA ARG A 43 -2.23 1.99 -4.63
C ARG A 43 -0.73 2.12 -4.36
N ARG A 44 0.10 2.09 -5.40
CA ARG A 44 1.57 2.27 -5.25
C ARG A 44 1.91 3.64 -4.67
N GLU A 45 1.21 4.68 -5.10
CA GLU A 45 1.42 6.03 -4.57
C GLU A 45 1.05 6.10 -3.08
N ARG A 46 -0.08 5.50 -2.71
CA ARG A 46 -0.48 5.40 -1.30
C ARG A 46 0.55 4.65 -0.45
N ILE A 47 1.10 3.55 -0.94
CA ILE A 47 2.17 2.80 -0.26
C ILE A 47 3.40 3.69 -0.02
N ARG A 48 3.81 4.51 -1.00
CA ARG A 48 4.95 5.43 -0.84
C ARG A 48 4.69 6.46 0.27
N GLN A 49 3.52 7.09 0.26
CA GLN A 49 3.13 8.06 1.29
C GLN A 49 3.14 7.44 2.70
N LEU A 50 2.65 6.21 2.84
CA LEU A 50 2.66 5.50 4.12
C LEU A 50 4.08 5.16 4.60
N PHE A 51 5.01 4.86 3.69
CA PHE A 51 6.42 4.69 4.04
C PHE A 51 7.09 5.99 4.46
N GLU A 52 6.78 7.11 3.80
CA GLU A 52 7.24 8.43 4.22
C GLU A 52 6.68 8.81 5.59
N GLU A 53 5.40 8.52 5.83
CA GLU A 53 4.76 8.74 7.13
C GLU A 53 5.43 7.89 8.23
N LEU A 54 5.66 6.60 8.00
CA LEU A 54 6.41 5.76 8.95
C LEU A 54 7.82 6.28 9.21
N ARG A 55 8.50 6.78 8.17
CA ARG A 55 9.83 7.36 8.32
C ARG A 55 9.77 8.60 9.20
N GLY A 56 8.82 9.50 8.98
CA GLY A 56 8.62 10.69 9.80
C GLY A 56 8.31 10.36 11.25
N LEU A 57 7.41 9.40 11.50
CA LEU A 57 7.09 8.93 12.85
C LEU A 57 8.30 8.28 13.56
N ARG A 58 9.17 7.59 12.82
CA ARG A 58 10.41 7.03 13.41
C ARG A 58 11.46 8.10 13.71
N GLU A 59 11.52 9.16 12.92
CA GLU A 59 12.43 10.29 13.15
C GLU A 59 11.95 11.22 14.27
N ALA A 60 10.65 11.23 14.58
CA ALA A 60 10.04 12.03 15.63
C ALA A 60 10.00 11.36 17.02
N ALA A 61 10.17 10.04 17.08
CA ALA A 61 10.23 9.22 18.30
C ALA A 61 11.64 9.15 18.90
#